data_AF-D2PDQ1-F1
#
_entry.id   AF-D2PDQ1-F1
#
_cell.length_a   1.000
_cell.length_b   1.000
_cell.length_c   1.000
_cell.angle_alpha   90.00
_cell.angle_beta   90.00
_cell.angle_gamma   90.00
#
_symmetry.space_group_name_H-M   'P 1'
#
loop_
_entity.id
_entity.type
_entity.pdbx_description
1 polymer ?
#
loop_
_entity_poly.entity_id
_entity_poly.type
_entity_poly.pdbx_seq_one_letter_code
_entity_poly.pdbx_strand_id
1 'polypeptide(L)'
;MPEECTIIQSREGYLIDSCTGEVLDFVAYDNVDYSSLEYYERVSSSKKRAEKKEIKDMKKIVLNYLQSVMTEEEKEMFYKILQKIDEKKLDASFYLAIYEYILEREEKVVSREYVRFLKGKGLGSYSIRQKKKILRKILREDSVIHYIYNEYNGDKEEALKIYDLLKRKGILYGKHETRKRILLKYLSDQKLKEKLFEEERMKEIERTLLLLNIRDFESFSFI
;
A
#
# COMPACT_ATOMS: atom_id res chain seq x y z
N MET A 1 -66.71 14.28 46.23
CA MET A 1 -65.70 15.37 46.14
C MET A 1 -64.82 14.99 44.98
N PRO A 2 -64.65 15.82 43.94
CA PRO A 2 -63.78 15.48 42.83
C PRO A 2 -62.33 15.40 43.33
N GLU A 3 -61.64 14.31 43.02
CA GLU A 3 -60.24 14.11 43.38
C GLU A 3 -59.41 15.18 42.66
N GLU A 4 -58.73 16.04 43.42
CA GLU A 4 -57.86 17.07 42.88
C GLU A 4 -56.58 16.41 42.35
N CYS A 5 -56.38 16.46 41.02
CA CYS A 5 -55.16 15.95 40.39
C CYS A 5 -53.96 16.79 40.83
N THR A 6 -52.90 16.11 41.29
CA THR A 6 -51.67 16.74 41.78
C THR A 6 -50.47 16.28 40.96
N ILE A 7 -49.53 17.19 40.71
CA ILE A 7 -48.30 16.87 39.98
C ILE A 7 -47.31 16.24 40.96
N ILE A 8 -46.88 15.00 40.69
CA ILE A 8 -45.98 14.22 41.54
C ILE A 8 -44.63 14.05 40.83
N GLN A 9 -43.53 14.19 41.55
CA GLN A 9 -42.19 13.93 41.02
C GLN A 9 -41.79 12.46 41.25
N SER A 10 -41.40 11.76 40.18
CA SER A 10 -40.92 10.39 40.26
C SER A 10 -39.47 10.31 40.76
N ARG A 11 -39.06 9.13 41.26
CA ARG A 11 -37.67 8.87 41.70
C ARG A 11 -36.62 9.07 40.61
N GLU A 12 -37.03 9.03 39.36
CA GLU A 12 -36.16 9.20 38.19
C GLU A 12 -36.16 10.65 37.65
N GLY A 13 -36.83 11.59 38.35
CA GLY A 13 -36.77 13.03 38.06
C GLY A 13 -37.91 13.58 37.18
N TYR A 14 -38.91 12.77 36.88
CA TYR A 14 -40.03 13.14 36.01
C TYR A 14 -41.17 13.81 36.79
N LEU A 15 -41.79 14.85 36.23
CA LEU A 15 -43.05 15.39 36.73
C LEU A 15 -44.20 14.69 36.03
N ILE A 16 -45.05 14.02 36.80
CA ILE A 16 -46.14 13.18 36.30
C ILE A 16 -47.45 13.66 36.91
N ASP A 17 -48.49 13.77 36.09
CA ASP A 17 -49.86 14.01 36.57
C ASP A 17 -50.40 12.74 37.24
N SER A 18 -50.81 12.84 38.51
CA SER A 18 -51.29 11.71 39.29
C SER A 18 -52.53 11.02 38.70
N CYS A 19 -53.31 11.75 37.89
CA CYS A 19 -54.58 11.25 37.36
C CYS A 19 -54.46 10.58 35.99
N THR A 20 -53.59 11.10 35.12
CA THR A 20 -53.44 10.60 33.74
C THR A 20 -52.20 9.74 33.57
N GLY A 21 -51.21 9.85 34.46
CA GLY A 21 -49.92 9.19 34.32
C GLY A 21 -49.05 9.77 33.20
N GLU A 22 -49.47 10.91 32.63
CA GLU A 22 -48.72 11.58 31.56
C GLU A 22 -47.54 12.35 32.14
N VAL A 23 -46.38 12.19 31.49
CA VAL A 23 -45.14 12.91 31.83
C VAL A 23 -45.27 14.32 31.27
N LEU A 24 -45.39 15.30 32.16
CA LEU A 24 -45.59 16.71 31.79
C LEU A 24 -44.27 17.41 31.47
N ASP A 25 -43.23 17.17 32.28
CA ASP A 25 -41.93 17.79 32.07
C ASP A 25 -40.79 17.05 32.79
N PHE A 26 -39.56 17.29 32.36
CA PHE A 26 -38.36 16.62 32.85
C PHE A 26 -37.47 17.60 33.62
N VAL A 27 -37.21 17.33 34.91
CA VAL A 27 -36.36 18.20 35.72
C VAL A 27 -35.00 17.53 35.95
N ALA A 28 -33.97 18.11 35.31
CA ALA A 28 -32.52 17.99 35.56
C ALA A 28 -31.69 17.28 34.47
N TYR A 29 -30.91 18.09 33.74
CA TYR A 29 -29.79 17.68 32.88
C TYR A 29 -28.47 17.48 33.65
N ASP A 30 -28.43 17.69 34.96
CA ASP A 30 -27.17 18.04 35.63
C ASP A 30 -26.48 16.88 36.40
N ASN A 31 -27.09 15.69 36.48
CA ASN A 31 -26.51 14.56 37.24
C ASN A 31 -26.64 13.22 36.50
N VAL A 32 -26.29 13.19 35.22
CA VAL A 32 -26.03 11.90 34.54
C VAL A 32 -24.62 11.44 34.95
N ASP A 33 -24.52 10.31 35.65
CA ASP A 33 -23.24 9.72 36.04
C ASP A 33 -22.52 9.12 34.81
N TYR A 34 -21.75 9.96 34.12
CA TYR A 34 -20.97 9.60 32.92
C TYR A 34 -19.76 8.70 33.22
N SER A 35 -19.56 8.27 34.47
CA SER A 35 -18.46 7.38 34.88
C SER A 35 -18.42 6.07 34.08
N SER A 36 -19.58 5.55 33.68
CA SER A 36 -19.71 4.36 32.83
C SER A 36 -19.13 4.59 31.42
N LEU A 37 -19.39 5.74 30.80
CA LEU A 37 -18.86 6.10 29.48
C LEU A 37 -17.35 6.33 29.52
N GLU A 38 -16.85 7.05 30.54
CA GLU A 38 -15.40 7.20 30.75
C GLU A 38 -14.70 5.86 30.98
N TYR A 39 -15.34 4.91 31.68
CA TYR A 39 -14.79 3.57 31.87
C TYR A 39 -14.63 2.83 30.54
N TYR A 40 -15.64 2.86 29.67
CA TYR A 40 -15.54 2.23 28.34
C TYR A 40 -14.52 2.93 27.42
N GLU A 41 -14.36 4.24 27.53
CA GLU A 41 -13.31 4.98 26.82
C GLU A 41 -11.90 4.65 27.34
N ARG A 42 -11.72 4.52 28.66
CA ARG A 42 -10.44 4.10 29.27
C ARG A 42 -10.09 2.65 28.97
N VAL A 43 -11.07 1.74 28.97
CA VAL A 43 -10.86 0.32 28.61
C VAL A 43 -10.59 0.17 27.11
N SER A 44 -11.29 0.91 26.26
CA SER A 44 -11.04 0.87 24.81
C SER A 44 -9.70 1.51 24.43
N SER A 45 -9.29 2.59 25.10
CA SER A 45 -7.99 3.24 24.87
C SER A 45 -6.82 2.41 25.41
N SER A 46 -6.97 1.74 26.55
CA SER A 46 -5.96 0.82 27.08
C SER A 46 -5.80 -0.44 26.22
N LYS A 47 -6.90 -1.05 25.74
CA LYS A 47 -6.87 -2.14 24.75
C LYS A 47 -6.20 -1.70 23.45
N LYS A 48 -6.54 -0.53 22.89
CA LYS A 48 -5.88 0.04 21.70
C LYS A 48 -4.38 0.28 21.89
N ARG A 49 -3.94 0.66 23.11
CA ARG A 49 -2.51 0.82 23.42
C ARG A 49 -1.79 -0.52 23.53
N ALA A 50 -2.43 -1.54 24.13
CA ALA A 50 -1.91 -2.90 24.22
C ALA A 50 -1.78 -3.53 22.83
N GLU A 51 -2.83 -3.47 22.01
CA GLU A 51 -2.83 -3.96 20.62
C GLU A 51 -1.73 -3.29 19.77
N LYS A 52 -1.54 -1.97 19.91
CA LYS A 52 -0.45 -1.25 19.21
C LYS A 52 0.95 -1.72 19.64
N LYS A 53 1.14 -2.07 20.92
CA LYS A 53 2.40 -2.64 21.41
C LYS A 53 2.60 -4.05 20.86
N GLU A 54 1.59 -4.91 20.93
CA GLU A 54 1.62 -6.26 20.38
C GLU A 54 1.92 -6.28 18.87
N ILE A 55 1.31 -5.39 18.09
CA ILE A 55 1.59 -5.24 16.64
C ILE A 55 3.05 -4.83 16.40
N LYS A 56 3.60 -3.92 17.22
CA LYS A 56 4.99 -3.46 17.11
C LYS A 56 5.98 -4.57 17.46
N ASP A 57 5.67 -5.36 18.48
CA ASP A 57 6.48 -6.49 18.89
C ASP A 57 6.44 -7.60 17.83
N MET A 58 5.28 -7.86 17.23
CA MET A 58 5.15 -8.82 16.12
C MET A 58 5.92 -8.41 14.87
N LYS A 59 5.93 -7.12 14.52
CA LYS A 59 6.78 -6.61 13.42
C LYS A 59 8.26 -6.91 13.68
N LYS A 60 8.74 -6.65 14.89
CA LYS A 60 10.13 -6.87 15.28
C LYS A 60 10.51 -8.35 15.27
N ILE A 61 9.64 -9.22 15.80
CA ILE A 61 9.84 -10.68 15.82
C ILE A 61 9.96 -11.22 14.39
N VAL A 62 9.03 -10.82 13.50
CA VAL A 62 9.06 -11.26 12.11
C VAL A 62 10.29 -10.75 11.38
N LEU A 63 10.67 -9.49 11.58
CA LEU A 63 11.83 -8.90 10.91
C LEU A 63 13.14 -9.58 11.35
N ASN A 64 13.31 -9.85 12.65
CA ASN A 64 14.47 -10.59 13.16
C ASN A 64 14.53 -12.01 12.60
N TYR A 65 13.39 -12.70 12.53
CA TYR A 65 13.32 -14.02 11.94
C TYR A 65 13.74 -13.98 10.45
N LEU A 66 13.18 -13.07 9.66
CA LEU A 66 13.54 -12.92 8.25
C LEU A 66 15.03 -12.62 8.08
N GLN A 67 15.61 -11.75 8.91
CA GLN A 67 17.05 -11.46 8.87
C GLN A 67 17.94 -12.67 9.16
N SER A 68 17.48 -13.62 9.99
CA SER A 68 18.22 -14.86 10.25
C SER A 68 18.15 -15.87 9.11
N VAL A 69 17.09 -15.85 8.31
CA VAL A 69 16.84 -16.83 7.25
C VAL A 69 17.30 -16.35 5.88
N MET A 70 17.20 -15.04 5.61
CA MET A 70 17.54 -14.47 4.31
C MET A 70 19.06 -14.42 4.07
N THR A 71 19.46 -14.73 2.84
CA THR A 71 20.84 -14.49 2.34
C THR A 71 21.10 -12.98 2.19
N GLU A 72 22.36 -12.59 1.94
CA GLU A 72 22.70 -11.17 1.75
C GLU A 72 22.03 -10.57 0.49
N GLU A 73 21.97 -11.32 -0.61
CA GLU A 73 21.30 -10.90 -1.84
C GLU A 73 19.78 -10.73 -1.63
N GLU A 74 19.15 -11.67 -0.93
CA GLU A 74 17.73 -11.60 -0.57
C GLU A 74 17.44 -10.40 0.35
N LYS A 75 18.33 -10.11 1.31
CA LYS A 75 18.24 -8.93 2.19
C LYS A 75 18.28 -7.63 1.40
N GLU A 76 19.22 -7.50 0.45
CA GLU A 76 19.28 -6.30 -0.39
C GLU A 76 17.98 -6.08 -1.16
N MET A 77 17.45 -7.13 -1.80
CA MET A 77 16.19 -7.05 -2.54
C MET A 77 15.02 -6.73 -1.62
N PHE A 78 14.99 -7.33 -0.42
CA PHE A 78 13.99 -7.06 0.59
C PHE A 78 13.97 -5.57 0.97
N TYR A 79 15.12 -4.98 1.27
CA TYR A 79 15.20 -3.56 1.62
C TYR A 79 14.90 -2.63 0.44
N LYS A 80 15.34 -2.97 -0.78
CA LYS A 80 14.97 -2.24 -2.01
C LYS A 80 13.46 -2.21 -2.23
N ILE A 81 12.76 -3.31 -1.95
CA ILE A 81 11.29 -3.37 -2.04
C ILE A 81 10.66 -2.57 -0.90
N LEU A 82 11.18 -2.70 0.32
CA LEU A 82 10.65 -2.07 1.52
C LEU A 82 10.70 -0.54 1.44
N GLN A 83 11.75 0.03 0.84
CA GLN A 83 11.88 1.48 0.60
C GLN A 83 10.80 2.06 -0.32
N LYS A 84 10.19 1.25 -1.19
CA LYS A 84 9.14 1.69 -2.12
C LYS A 84 7.76 1.81 -1.46
N ILE A 85 7.65 1.52 -0.16
CA ILE A 85 6.37 1.34 0.53
C ILE A 85 6.32 2.25 1.76
N ASP A 86 5.22 2.98 1.92
CA ASP A 86 5.03 3.84 3.09
C ASP A 86 5.11 3.04 4.40
N GLU A 87 5.94 3.48 5.35
CA GLU A 87 6.13 2.81 6.64
C GLU A 87 4.83 2.62 7.44
N LYS A 88 3.89 3.55 7.28
CA LYS A 88 2.56 3.50 7.93
C LYS A 88 1.70 2.31 7.46
N LYS A 89 1.97 1.76 6.27
CA LYS A 89 1.22 0.62 5.68
C LYS A 89 1.88 -0.73 5.93
N LEU A 90 3.12 -0.74 6.41
CA LEU A 90 3.87 -1.96 6.69
C LEU A 90 3.30 -2.61 7.95
N ASP A 91 2.93 -3.88 7.86
CA ASP A 91 2.59 -4.77 8.96
C ASP A 91 3.42 -6.06 8.90
N ALA A 92 3.37 -6.87 9.94
CA ALA A 92 4.13 -8.12 9.99
C ALA A 92 3.81 -9.06 8.81
N SER A 93 2.54 -9.08 8.37
CA SER A 93 2.11 -9.82 7.18
C SER A 93 2.72 -9.26 5.88
N PHE A 94 2.96 -7.95 5.83
CA PHE A 94 3.60 -7.29 4.70
C PHE A 94 5.06 -7.72 4.53
N TYR A 95 5.82 -7.79 5.62
CA TYR A 95 7.21 -8.28 5.57
C TYR A 95 7.29 -9.71 5.05
N LEU A 96 6.39 -10.58 5.51
CA LEU A 96 6.30 -11.96 5.02
C LEU A 96 5.90 -12.02 3.55
N ALA A 97 4.98 -11.16 3.12
CA ALA A 97 4.57 -11.06 1.73
C ALA A 97 5.74 -10.64 0.80
N ILE A 98 6.61 -9.74 1.25
CA ILE A 98 7.83 -9.35 0.51
C ILE A 98 8.77 -10.54 0.40
N TYR A 99 9.04 -11.22 1.52
CA TYR A 99 9.93 -12.39 1.54
C TYR A 99 9.43 -13.52 0.62
N GLU A 100 8.15 -13.91 0.72
CA GLU A 100 7.60 -14.93 -0.18
C GLU A 100 7.55 -14.49 -1.64
N TYR A 101 7.57 -13.19 -1.92
CA TYR A 101 7.64 -12.69 -3.29
C TYR A 101 9.06 -12.79 -3.86
N ILE A 102 10.09 -12.58 -3.03
CA ILE A 102 11.49 -12.80 -3.41
C ILE A 102 11.74 -14.28 -3.69
N LEU A 103 11.29 -15.17 -2.80
CA LEU A 103 11.39 -16.61 -3.01
C LEU A 103 10.68 -17.07 -4.30
N GLU A 104 9.50 -16.52 -4.59
CA GLU A 104 8.78 -16.80 -5.85
C GLU A 104 9.58 -16.38 -7.09
N ARG A 105 10.31 -15.25 -7.02
CA ARG A 105 11.16 -14.78 -8.14
C ARG A 105 12.38 -15.66 -8.39
N GLU A 106 12.92 -16.24 -7.34
CA GLU A 106 14.10 -17.12 -7.41
C GLU A 106 13.73 -18.60 -7.59
N GLU A 107 12.45 -18.91 -7.81
CA GLU A 107 11.89 -20.28 -7.92
C GLU A 107 12.21 -21.17 -6.70
N LYS A 108 12.46 -20.57 -5.53
CA LYS A 108 12.75 -21.27 -4.29
C LYS A 108 11.49 -21.70 -3.56
N VAL A 109 11.51 -22.90 -2.99
CA VAL A 109 10.42 -23.42 -2.16
C VAL A 109 10.55 -22.91 -0.73
N VAL A 110 9.42 -22.51 -0.15
CA VAL A 110 9.33 -22.07 1.25
C VAL A 110 9.75 -23.19 2.21
N SER A 111 10.63 -22.88 3.17
CA SER A 111 11.15 -23.86 4.12
C SER A 111 10.06 -24.38 5.09
N ARG A 112 10.21 -25.61 5.57
CA ARG A 112 9.31 -26.19 6.59
C ARG A 112 9.33 -25.40 7.90
N GLU A 113 10.48 -24.81 8.23
CA GLU A 113 10.67 -23.96 9.41
C GLU A 113 9.84 -22.68 9.33
N TYR A 114 9.78 -22.06 8.15
CA TYR A 114 8.92 -20.91 7.90
C TYR A 114 7.44 -21.24 8.13
N VAL A 115 6.97 -22.39 7.65
CA VAL A 115 5.57 -22.81 7.86
C VAL A 115 5.26 -23.04 9.35
N ARG A 116 6.22 -23.59 10.11
CA ARG A 116 6.09 -23.74 11.57
C ARG A 116 6.08 -22.38 12.27
N PHE A 117 6.94 -21.45 11.84
CA PHE A 117 6.98 -20.09 12.37
C PHE A 117 5.65 -19.35 12.15
N LEU A 118 5.06 -19.43 10.95
CA LEU A 118 3.75 -18.83 10.66
C LEU A 118 2.65 -19.36 11.57
N LYS A 119 2.59 -20.69 11.76
CA LYS A 119 1.62 -21.34 12.65
C LYS A 119 1.81 -20.93 14.10
N GLY A 120 3.06 -20.92 14.59
CA GLY A 120 3.39 -20.56 15.97
C GLY A 120 3.14 -19.10 16.32
N LYS A 121 3.02 -18.22 15.33
CA LYS A 121 2.74 -16.78 15.50
C LYS A 121 1.32 -16.36 15.13
N GLY A 122 0.45 -17.30 14.74
CA GLY A 122 -0.93 -17.01 14.38
C GLY A 122 -1.09 -16.15 13.11
N LEU A 123 -0.07 -16.13 12.24
CA LEU A 123 -0.09 -15.36 11.00
C LEU A 123 -0.77 -16.20 9.91
N GLY A 124 -1.97 -15.77 9.53
CA GLY A 124 -2.77 -16.48 8.54
C GLY A 124 -2.17 -16.38 7.12
N SER A 125 -2.14 -17.51 6.41
CA SER A 125 -1.75 -17.53 4.99
C SER A 125 -2.62 -16.61 4.12
N TYR A 126 -3.87 -16.39 4.54
CA TYR A 126 -4.79 -15.47 3.87
C TYR A 126 -4.34 -14.00 3.93
N SER A 127 -3.86 -13.52 5.09
CA SER A 127 -3.42 -12.13 5.22
C SER A 127 -2.19 -11.88 4.36
N ILE A 128 -1.22 -12.81 4.37
CA ILE A 128 -0.02 -12.76 3.53
C ILE A 128 -0.42 -12.73 2.05
N ARG A 129 -1.33 -13.60 1.61
CA ARG A 129 -1.83 -13.62 0.23
C ARG A 129 -2.44 -12.28 -0.20
N GLN A 130 -3.23 -11.64 0.66
CA GLN A 130 -3.81 -10.33 0.37
C GLN A 130 -2.73 -9.24 0.28
N LYS A 131 -1.76 -9.25 1.20
CA LYS A 131 -0.62 -8.33 1.13
C LYS A 131 0.24 -8.56 -0.12
N LYS A 132 0.47 -9.78 -0.58
CA LYS A 132 1.14 -10.07 -1.86
C LYS A 132 0.37 -9.51 -3.07
N LYS A 133 -0.97 -9.54 -3.05
CA LYS A 133 -1.78 -8.89 -4.11
C LYS A 133 -1.56 -7.38 -4.13
N ILE A 134 -1.51 -6.75 -2.95
CA ILE A 134 -1.23 -5.32 -2.80
C ILE A 134 0.20 -5.01 -3.21
N LEU A 135 1.17 -5.84 -2.79
CA LEU A 135 2.58 -5.75 -3.16
C LEU A 135 2.75 -5.75 -4.68
N ARG A 136 2.10 -6.68 -5.39
CA ARG A 136 2.12 -6.72 -6.87
C ARG A 136 1.58 -5.45 -7.51
N LYS A 137 0.55 -4.83 -6.92
CA LYS A 137 0.01 -3.54 -7.38
C LYS A 137 0.95 -2.37 -7.09
N ILE A 138 1.61 -2.37 -5.93
CA ILE A 138 2.52 -1.29 -5.49
C ILE A 138 3.83 -1.33 -6.25
N LEU A 139 4.42 -2.52 -6.37
CA LEU A 139 5.66 -2.71 -7.12
C LEU A 139 5.48 -2.34 -8.59
N ARG A 140 4.23 -2.31 -9.10
CA ARG A 140 3.89 -1.97 -10.49
C ARG A 140 4.96 -2.55 -11.41
N GLU A 141 5.30 -3.82 -11.22
CA GLU A 141 6.01 -4.52 -12.27
C GLU A 141 5.02 -4.54 -13.39
N ASP A 142 5.23 -3.62 -14.34
CA ASP A 142 4.55 -3.68 -15.60
C ASP A 142 4.71 -5.13 -16.01
N SER A 143 3.60 -5.80 -16.20
CA SER A 143 3.60 -7.23 -16.41
C SER A 143 4.39 -7.65 -17.64
N VAL A 144 4.67 -6.68 -18.50
CA VAL A 144 5.61 -6.71 -19.61
C VAL A 144 7.08 -6.71 -19.15
N ILE A 145 7.45 -5.99 -18.11
CA ILE A 145 8.79 -6.06 -17.49
C ILE A 145 9.02 -7.46 -16.89
N HIS A 146 8.03 -8.02 -16.19
CA HIS A 146 8.11 -9.41 -15.72
C HIS A 146 8.30 -10.40 -16.89
N TYR A 147 7.58 -10.19 -17.99
CA TYR A 147 7.76 -10.95 -19.22
C TYR A 147 9.20 -10.84 -19.77
N ILE A 148 9.76 -9.63 -19.81
CA ILE A 148 11.11 -9.38 -20.33
C ILE A 148 12.18 -10.10 -19.48
N TYR A 149 12.06 -10.10 -18.15
CA TYR A 149 13.06 -10.73 -17.30
C TYR A 149 12.98 -12.26 -17.27
N ASN A 150 11.77 -12.82 -17.31
CA ASN A 150 11.53 -14.23 -17.01
C ASN A 150 11.20 -15.10 -18.23
N GLU A 151 10.46 -14.58 -19.21
CA GLU A 151 9.95 -15.37 -20.36
C GLU A 151 10.62 -15.02 -21.69
N TYR A 152 11.30 -13.87 -21.80
CA TYR A 152 11.92 -13.42 -23.04
C TYR A 152 13.34 -13.98 -23.19
N ASN A 153 13.56 -14.70 -24.30
CA ASN A 153 14.83 -15.38 -24.59
C ASN A 153 15.84 -14.52 -25.39
N GLY A 154 15.48 -13.28 -25.77
CA GLY A 154 16.38 -12.36 -26.48
C GLY A 154 17.12 -11.41 -25.53
N ASP A 155 17.71 -10.34 -26.08
CA ASP A 155 18.44 -9.34 -25.29
C ASP A 155 17.52 -8.55 -24.36
N LYS A 156 17.62 -8.85 -23.06
CA LYS A 156 16.77 -8.27 -22.01
C LYS A 156 16.98 -6.77 -21.87
N GLU A 157 18.22 -6.30 -21.99
CA GLU A 157 18.56 -4.88 -21.90
C GLU A 157 17.96 -4.07 -23.05
N GLU A 158 17.97 -4.62 -24.26
CA GLU A 158 17.40 -3.96 -25.43
C GLU A 158 15.87 -3.89 -25.31
N ALA A 159 15.25 -4.98 -24.86
CA ALA A 159 13.81 -5.03 -24.61
C ALA A 159 13.36 -4.04 -23.52
N LEU A 160 14.16 -3.85 -22.47
CA LEU A 160 13.89 -2.84 -21.44
C LEU A 160 14.00 -1.41 -21.98
N LYS A 161 15.06 -1.11 -22.76
CA LYS A 161 15.20 0.21 -23.39
C LYS A 161 13.99 0.53 -24.25
N ILE A 162 13.61 -0.37 -25.14
CA ILE A 162 12.45 -0.17 -26.02
C ILE A 162 11.15 -0.05 -25.24
N TYR A 163 10.98 -0.85 -24.19
CA TYR A 163 9.84 -0.75 -23.31
C TYR A 163 9.70 0.65 -22.67
N ASP A 164 10.81 1.18 -22.14
CA ASP A 164 10.84 2.53 -21.54
C ASP A 164 10.56 3.61 -22.58
N LEU A 165 11.05 3.47 -23.82
CA LEU A 165 10.74 4.39 -24.92
C LEU A 165 9.26 4.38 -25.29
N LEU A 166 8.69 3.19 -25.45
CA LEU A 166 7.26 3.03 -25.75
C LEU A 166 6.38 3.60 -24.62
N LYS A 167 6.84 3.49 -23.38
CA LYS A 167 6.18 4.07 -22.19
C LYS A 167 6.27 5.59 -22.19
N ARG A 168 7.45 6.17 -22.44
CA ARG A 168 7.66 7.64 -22.53
C ARG A 168 6.82 8.27 -23.65
N LYS A 169 6.68 7.58 -24.78
CA LYS A 169 5.87 8.06 -25.93
C LYS A 169 4.37 7.81 -25.77
N GLY A 170 3.93 7.09 -24.72
CA GLY A 170 2.51 6.79 -24.51
C GLY A 170 1.92 5.77 -25.49
N ILE A 171 2.76 5.01 -26.21
CA ILE A 171 2.34 4.02 -27.22
C ILE A 171 1.83 2.74 -26.54
N LEU A 172 2.22 2.49 -25.30
CA LEU A 172 1.72 1.37 -24.51
C LEU A 172 0.33 1.67 -23.96
N TYR A 173 -0.70 1.17 -24.62
CA TYR A 173 -2.09 1.29 -24.19
C TYR A 173 -2.75 -0.07 -23.89
N GLY A 174 -3.86 -0.01 -23.13
CA GLY A 174 -4.70 -1.17 -22.85
C GLY A 174 -4.19 -2.09 -21.73
N LYS A 175 -4.68 -3.34 -21.77
CA LYS A 175 -4.41 -4.41 -20.79
C LYS A 175 -3.01 -5.02 -21.02
N HIS A 176 -2.59 -5.91 -20.12
CA HIS A 176 -1.30 -6.63 -20.20
C HIS A 176 -1.03 -7.19 -21.61
N GLU A 177 -1.96 -7.99 -22.12
CA GLU A 177 -1.77 -8.75 -23.36
C GLU A 177 -1.53 -7.85 -24.57
N THR A 178 -2.23 -6.71 -24.64
CA THR A 178 -2.05 -5.74 -25.73
C THR A 178 -0.69 -5.08 -25.65
N ARG A 179 -0.23 -4.70 -24.44
CA ARG A 179 1.11 -4.14 -24.23
C ARG A 179 2.22 -5.13 -24.57
N LYS A 180 2.05 -6.42 -24.23
CA LYS A 180 2.99 -7.50 -24.60
C LYS A 180 3.07 -7.68 -26.12
N ARG A 181 1.92 -7.68 -26.81
CA ARG A 181 1.90 -7.75 -28.30
C ARG A 181 2.57 -6.54 -28.95
N ILE A 182 2.33 -5.34 -28.42
CA ILE A 182 2.97 -4.11 -28.89
C ILE A 182 4.49 -4.24 -28.73
N LEU A 183 4.98 -4.60 -27.55
CA LEU A 183 6.41 -4.82 -27.31
C LEU A 183 7.00 -5.84 -28.30
N LEU A 184 6.37 -7.00 -28.46
CA LEU A 184 6.85 -8.05 -29.36
C LEU A 184 6.90 -7.58 -30.82
N LYS A 185 5.93 -6.80 -31.26
CA LYS A 185 5.91 -6.20 -32.61
C LYS A 185 7.10 -5.27 -32.83
N TYR A 186 7.43 -4.44 -31.85
CA TYR A 186 8.60 -3.56 -31.93
C TYR A 186 9.92 -4.31 -31.79
N LEU A 187 9.94 -5.45 -31.10
CA LEU A 187 11.11 -6.31 -31.01
C LEU A 187 11.38 -7.11 -32.29
N SER A 188 10.33 -7.51 -33.02
CA SER A 188 10.46 -8.25 -34.29
C SER A 188 10.77 -7.35 -35.48
N ASP A 189 10.18 -6.15 -35.54
CA ASP A 189 10.26 -5.29 -36.72
C ASP A 189 11.42 -4.29 -36.63
N GLN A 190 12.52 -4.60 -37.32
CA GLN A 190 13.76 -3.80 -37.32
C GLN A 190 13.55 -2.33 -37.79
N LYS A 191 12.69 -2.12 -38.79
CA LYS A 191 12.33 -0.79 -39.30
C LYS A 191 11.59 0.08 -38.28
N LEU A 192 10.75 -0.53 -37.43
CA LEU A 192 10.02 0.21 -36.40
C LEU A 192 10.94 0.55 -35.22
N LYS A 193 11.89 -0.33 -34.92
CA LYS A 193 12.98 -0.10 -33.96
C LYS A 193 13.81 1.13 -34.35
N GLU A 194 14.32 1.17 -35.58
CA GLU A 194 15.18 2.27 -36.07
C GLU A 194 14.46 3.62 -36.01
N LYS A 195 13.21 3.70 -36.49
CA LYS A 195 12.39 4.92 -36.38
C LYS A 195 12.23 5.40 -34.93
N LEU A 196 12.06 4.46 -33.99
CA LEU A 196 11.89 4.80 -32.58
C LEU A 196 13.13 5.46 -32.00
N PHE A 197 14.31 4.95 -32.36
CA PHE A 197 15.61 5.50 -31.95
C PHE A 197 15.94 6.81 -32.66
N GLU A 198 15.67 6.94 -33.96
CA GLU A 198 15.87 8.18 -34.71
C GLU A 198 15.06 9.33 -34.11
N GLU A 199 13.78 9.09 -33.80
CA GLU A 199 12.92 10.09 -33.14
C GLU A 199 13.44 10.49 -31.74
N GLU A 200 14.11 9.59 -31.03
CA GLU A 200 14.71 9.94 -29.73
C GLU A 200 15.97 10.80 -29.91
N ARG A 201 16.85 10.42 -30.85
CA ARG A 201 18.04 11.21 -31.19
C ARG A 201 17.67 12.62 -31.66
N MET A 202 16.62 12.76 -32.47
CA MET A 202 16.13 14.07 -32.90
C MET A 202 15.62 14.92 -31.72
N LYS A 203 14.91 14.32 -30.76
CA LYS A 203 14.47 15.04 -29.54
C LYS A 203 15.61 15.43 -28.63
N GLU A 204 16.67 14.62 -28.54
CA GLU A 204 17.89 15.00 -27.82
C GLU A 204 18.59 16.16 -28.50
N ILE A 205 18.71 16.13 -29.82
CA ILE A 205 19.28 17.23 -30.61
C ILE A 205 18.46 18.51 -30.40
N GLU A 206 17.13 18.46 -30.49
CA GLU A 206 16.26 19.60 -30.21
C GLU A 206 16.48 20.17 -28.80
N ARG A 207 16.60 19.32 -27.78
CA ARG A 207 16.89 19.76 -26.41
C ARG A 207 18.26 20.41 -26.28
N THR A 208 19.29 19.84 -26.91
CA THR A 208 20.63 20.44 -26.90
C THR A 208 20.66 21.78 -27.63
N LEU A 209 19.96 21.90 -28.75
CA LEU A 209 19.82 23.17 -29.47
C LEU A 209 19.07 24.21 -28.62
N LEU A 210 18.00 23.82 -27.94
CA LEU A 210 17.29 24.70 -27.01
C LEU A 210 18.19 25.16 -25.85
N LEU A 211 18.99 24.25 -25.27
CA LEU A 211 19.93 24.60 -24.21
C LEU A 211 21.06 25.52 -24.69
N LEU A 212 21.56 25.31 -25.90
CA LEU A 212 22.54 26.20 -26.54
C LEU A 212 21.94 27.58 -26.78
N ASN A 213 20.71 27.65 -27.32
CA ASN A 213 19.99 28.91 -27.53
C ASN A 213 19.75 29.68 -26.22
N ILE A 214 19.44 28.99 -25.11
CA ILE A 214 19.29 29.64 -23.79
C ILE A 214 20.63 30.19 -23.29
N ARG A 215 21.72 29.44 -23.47
CA ARG A 215 23.07 29.88 -23.10
C ARG A 215 23.51 31.13 -23.86
N ASP A 216 23.18 31.19 -25.15
CA ASP A 216 23.50 32.36 -25.98
C ASP A 216 22.69 33.58 -25.50
N PHE A 217 21.43 33.41 -25.09
CA PHE A 217 20.62 34.51 -24.52
C PHE A 217 21.14 35.05 -23.18
N GLU A 218 21.69 34.21 -22.29
CA GLU A 218 22.31 34.67 -21.03
C GLU A 218 23.65 35.38 -21.25
N SER A 219 24.34 35.14 -22.37
CA SER A 219 25.56 35.85 -22.72
C SER A 219 25.32 37.27 -23.28
N PHE A 220 24.11 37.54 -23.76
CA PHE A 220 23.70 38.85 -24.28
C PHE A 220 23.13 39.81 -23.21
N SER A 221 22.95 39.37 -21.97
CA SER A 221 22.39 40.19 -20.88
C SER A 221 23.44 40.82 -19.95
N PHE A 222 24.73 40.80 -20.31
CA PHE A 222 25.83 41.44 -19.57
C PHE A 222 26.63 42.47 -20.40
N ILE A 223 25.94 43.31 -21.18
CA ILE A 223 26.48 44.57 -21.73
C ILE A 223 25.51 45.67 -21.35
#